data_AF-A0A4Y9LWS7-F1
#
_entry.id   AF-A0A4Y9LWS7-F1
#
_cell.length_a   1.000
_cell.length_b   1.000
_cell.length_c   1.000
_cell.angle_alpha   90.00
_cell.angle_beta   90.00
_cell.angle_gamma   90.00
#
_symmetry.space_group_name_H-M   'P 1'
#
loop_
_entity.id
_entity.type
_entity.pdbx_description
1 polymer ?
#
loop_
_entity_poly.entity_id
_entity_poly.type
_entity_poly.pdbx_seq_one_letter_code
_entity_poly.pdbx_strand_id
1 'polypeptide(L)'
;MYLAKFFHRAPGDDDRELMLVPGSDPMVIGVHMNWKGDPDADEFLRKEFSGIADAAAAFRRHVAKLVAAGYVETDHTNYTLRDLGPNPRAKPDWQKGLDELMILALSAPMAEQAAQLDALKGTPAEHEPLYLWHAARRGYSAGDDAAQTVRLTEQARDTLIARRAAKEPHYAWSIYEGDLEGRILELLSDVYLEADNPDAALKTIEHLCKTAPNHARILKRAELLCGFFPERREEAFDDAYQWSRFGGYEDIMAFPGYEAYAAQRKAGTSAKGWRWKPGTPASEADVSKAEQALGVRLPDDYRKFLLTRGETELLVRLPESSSELRFYAPDELATQLRNVLDFIAHSEDELEEACAYFRKEYGVSLKHLVPVAEPSQLSRCLLLHVEPGERYGQCFQWDHDGAWELEQPQPGFDVALNALTDGIEQRDATQLAFFDLS
;
A
#
# COMPACT_ATOMS: atom_id res chain seq x y z
N MET A 1 11.47 4.04 8.14
CA MET A 1 10.59 4.16 9.33
C MET A 1 11.35 4.93 10.40
N TYR A 2 10.73 5.92 11.02
CA TYR A 2 11.27 6.68 12.16
C TYR A 2 10.27 6.56 13.31
N LEU A 3 10.73 6.45 14.55
CA LEU A 3 9.87 6.48 15.72
C LEU A 3 10.15 7.79 16.48
N ALA A 4 9.23 8.74 16.38
CA ALA A 4 9.42 10.11 16.87
C ALA A 4 8.65 10.38 18.17
N LYS A 5 9.31 10.96 19.17
CA LYS A 5 8.66 11.52 20.37
C LYS A 5 8.85 13.02 20.39
N PHE A 6 7.78 13.73 20.73
CA PHE A 6 7.74 15.18 20.76
C PHE A 6 7.64 15.67 22.19
N PHE A 7 8.38 16.73 22.51
CA PHE A 7 8.55 17.22 23.87
C PHE A 7 8.36 18.73 23.90
N HIS A 8 7.58 19.21 24.86
CA HIS A 8 7.33 20.63 25.09
C HIS A 8 7.78 21.03 26.50
N ARG A 9 8.29 22.26 26.67
CA ARG A 9 8.67 22.80 27.98
C ARG A 9 8.14 24.21 28.20
N ALA A 10 7.22 24.34 29.15
CA ALA A 10 6.71 25.63 29.61
C ALA A 10 7.59 26.24 30.74
N PRO A 11 7.67 27.59 30.84
CA PRO A 11 7.21 28.58 29.85
C PRO A 11 8.21 28.72 28.69
N GLY A 12 7.71 28.81 27.46
CA GLY A 12 8.51 29.06 26.25
C GLY A 12 8.20 28.10 25.10
N ASP A 13 8.84 28.34 23.95
CA ASP A 13 8.69 27.56 22.70
C ASP A 13 9.93 26.66 22.47
N ASP A 14 10.50 26.08 23.54
CA ASP A 14 11.58 25.07 23.41
C ASP A 14 10.95 23.70 23.23
N ASP A 15 10.53 23.46 21.98
CA ASP A 15 9.99 22.20 21.53
C ASP A 15 11.11 21.33 20.95
N ARG A 16 11.02 20.02 21.21
CA ARG A 16 12.04 19.06 20.80
C ARG A 16 11.43 17.82 20.21
N GLU A 17 12.06 17.34 19.16
CA GLU A 17 11.80 16.04 18.58
C GLU A 17 12.97 15.11 18.94
N LEU A 18 12.64 13.88 19.34
CA LEU A 18 13.62 12.81 19.49
C LEU A 18 13.19 11.64 18.61
N MET A 19 14.06 11.24 17.68
CA MET A 19 13.83 10.18 16.72
C MET A 19 14.72 8.98 17.01
N LEU A 20 14.11 7.78 16.99
CA LEU A 20 14.81 6.51 16.83
C LEU A 20 14.70 6.09 15.36
N VAL A 21 15.84 5.90 14.72
CA VAL A 21 15.96 5.41 13.34
C VAL A 21 16.31 3.92 13.37
N PRO A 22 15.33 3.01 13.19
CA PRO A 22 15.60 1.59 13.00
C PRO A 22 16.17 1.34 11.59
N GLY A 23 17.19 0.50 11.47
CA GLY A 23 17.84 0.16 10.19
C GLY A 23 19.10 -0.69 10.36
N SER A 24 19.85 -0.86 9.26
CA SER A 24 21.20 -1.47 9.26
C SER A 24 22.18 -0.69 10.14
N ASP A 25 21.99 0.62 10.20
CA ASP A 25 22.79 1.57 10.97
C ASP A 25 21.87 2.32 11.96
N PRO A 26 21.49 1.69 13.09
CA PRO A 26 20.58 2.28 14.06
C PRO A 26 21.11 3.61 14.61
N MET A 27 20.23 4.60 14.72
CA MET A 27 20.62 5.95 15.14
C MET A 27 19.58 6.59 16.04
N VAL A 28 20.03 7.49 16.91
CA VAL A 28 19.18 8.41 17.66
C VAL A 28 19.52 9.84 17.27
N ILE A 29 18.50 10.58 16.85
CA ILE A 29 18.60 12.00 16.47
C ILE A 29 17.70 12.82 17.39
N GLY A 30 18.15 13.99 17.82
CA GLY A 30 17.35 14.96 18.56
C GLY A 30 17.42 16.32 17.89
N VAL A 31 16.26 16.92 17.62
CA VAL A 31 16.10 18.16 16.86
C VAL A 31 15.36 19.21 17.70
N HIS A 32 15.80 20.46 17.62
CA HIS A 32 15.07 21.63 18.09
C HIS A 32 13.94 21.95 17.10
N MET A 33 12.70 21.79 17.54
CA MET A 33 11.56 22.19 16.73
C MET A 33 11.45 23.71 16.71
N ASN A 34 10.84 24.26 15.65
CA ASN A 34 10.69 25.70 15.48
C ASN A 34 12.01 26.51 15.51
N TRP A 35 13.15 25.86 15.25
CA TRP A 35 14.47 26.50 15.24
C TRP A 35 14.55 27.56 14.14
N LYS A 36 14.86 28.81 14.54
CA LYS A 36 15.03 29.97 13.64
C LYS A 36 16.50 30.36 13.45
N GLY A 37 17.42 29.55 13.96
CA GLY A 37 18.87 29.77 13.84
C GLY A 37 19.43 29.13 12.56
N ASP A 38 20.71 28.79 12.59
CA ASP A 38 21.37 28.09 11.48
C ASP A 38 20.70 26.72 11.24
N PRO A 39 20.19 26.42 10.03
CA PRO A 39 19.60 25.13 9.70
C PRO A 39 20.53 23.94 9.96
N ASP A 40 21.85 24.14 9.87
CA ASP A 40 22.83 23.07 10.11
C ASP A 40 23.10 22.82 11.62
N ALA A 41 22.43 23.57 12.50
CA ALA A 41 22.58 23.50 13.96
C ALA A 41 21.26 23.21 14.71
N ASP A 42 20.23 22.74 14.00
CA ASP A 42 18.94 22.37 14.59
C ASP A 42 19.02 21.06 15.40
N GLU A 43 20.06 20.24 15.18
CA GLU A 43 20.30 19.00 15.93
C GLU A 43 21.04 19.24 17.26
N PHE A 44 20.45 18.80 18.37
CA PHE A 44 21.13 18.73 19.67
C PHE A 44 21.73 17.35 19.97
N LEU A 45 21.42 16.36 19.15
CA LEU A 45 21.88 14.98 19.31
C LEU A 45 21.90 14.28 17.95
N ARG A 46 23.03 13.67 17.61
CA ARG A 46 23.13 12.66 16.56
C ARG A 46 24.09 11.58 17.04
N LYS A 47 23.62 10.34 17.12
CA LYS A 47 24.44 9.23 17.56
C LYS A 47 24.05 7.93 16.88
N GLU A 48 25.02 7.32 16.22
CA GLU A 48 24.94 6.00 15.60
C GLU A 48 25.28 4.90 16.61
N PHE A 49 24.73 3.71 16.38
CA PHE A 49 24.90 2.53 17.22
C PHE A 49 25.12 1.31 16.33
N SER A 50 25.91 0.36 16.83
CA SER A 50 26.17 -0.91 16.14
C SER A 50 24.98 -1.88 16.15
N GLY A 51 23.93 -1.59 16.93
CA GLY A 51 22.78 -2.47 17.08
C GLY A 51 21.55 -1.77 17.61
N ILE A 52 20.38 -2.27 17.21
CA ILE A 52 19.08 -1.65 17.53
C ILE A 52 18.77 -1.67 19.02
N ALA A 53 19.26 -2.68 19.76
CA ALA A 53 19.08 -2.75 21.21
C ALA A 53 19.81 -1.62 21.96
N ASP A 54 21.04 -1.31 21.56
CA ASP A 54 21.80 -0.21 22.14
C ASP A 54 21.18 1.16 21.81
N ALA A 55 20.71 1.31 20.56
CA ALA A 55 19.99 2.50 20.12
C ALA A 55 18.69 2.71 20.90
N ALA A 56 17.87 1.66 21.06
CA ALA A 56 16.64 1.69 21.84
C ALA A 56 16.89 2.02 23.32
N ALA A 57 17.91 1.40 23.94
CA ALA A 57 18.28 1.72 25.31
C ALA A 57 18.78 3.17 25.45
N ALA A 58 19.54 3.68 24.49
CA ALA A 58 19.97 5.06 24.47
C ALA A 58 18.80 6.02 24.29
N PHE A 59 17.89 5.73 23.37
CA PHE A 59 16.67 6.49 23.13
C PHE A 59 15.87 6.65 24.43
N ARG A 60 15.59 5.56 25.16
CA ARG A 60 14.92 5.61 26.48
C ARG A 60 15.67 6.47 27.49
N ARG A 61 17.01 6.39 27.54
CA ARG A 61 17.81 7.28 28.41
C ARG A 61 17.69 8.75 28.02
N HIS A 62 17.65 9.07 26.73
CA HIS A 62 17.48 10.44 26.25
C HIS A 62 16.08 10.98 26.54
N VAL A 63 15.03 10.17 26.37
CA VAL A 63 13.66 10.49 26.82
C VAL A 63 13.67 10.82 28.31
N ALA A 64 14.25 9.96 29.16
CA ALA A 64 14.31 10.18 30.60
C ALA A 64 15.07 11.46 30.98
N LYS A 65 16.14 11.81 30.25
CA LYS A 65 16.88 13.07 30.44
C LYS A 65 16.03 14.30 30.10
N LEU A 66 15.26 14.26 29.01
CA LEU A 66 14.34 15.33 28.65
C LEU A 66 13.26 15.49 29.73
N VAL A 67 12.63 14.40 30.15
CA VAL A 67 11.62 14.46 31.23
C VAL A 67 12.22 15.02 32.54
N ALA A 68 13.42 14.57 32.93
CA ALA A 68 14.12 15.09 34.11
C ALA A 68 14.49 16.58 34.00
N ALA A 69 14.68 17.09 32.77
CA ALA A 69 14.93 18.50 32.50
C ALA A 69 13.63 19.34 32.47
N GLY A 70 12.47 18.74 32.72
CA GLY A 70 11.18 19.42 32.81
C GLY A 70 10.39 19.47 31.50
N TYR A 71 10.78 18.69 30.49
CA TYR A 71 9.98 18.54 29.27
C TYR A 71 8.83 17.55 29.49
N VAL A 72 7.70 17.83 28.85
CA VAL A 72 6.52 16.96 28.82
C VAL A 72 6.42 16.32 27.43
N GLU A 73 6.37 14.98 27.39
CA GLU A 73 6.10 14.25 26.15
C GLU A 73 4.66 14.52 25.69
N THR A 74 4.47 14.85 24.41
CA THR A 74 3.19 15.28 23.83
C THR A 74 2.53 14.18 23.01
N ASP A 75 1.22 14.26 22.78
CA ASP A 75 0.42 13.26 22.06
C ASP A 75 0.65 13.23 20.53
N HIS A 76 1.54 14.06 20.00
CA HIS A 76 1.93 14.07 18.59
C HIS A 76 2.70 12.79 18.20
N THR A 77 2.49 12.34 16.97
CA THR A 77 3.05 11.09 16.45
C THR A 77 3.64 11.19 15.04
N ASN A 78 3.39 12.29 14.32
CA ASN A 78 3.84 12.46 12.93
C ASN A 78 5.24 13.07 12.85
N TYR A 79 6.24 12.32 12.41
CA TYR A 79 7.65 12.78 12.27
C TYR A 79 7.85 13.90 11.23
N THR A 80 6.86 14.15 10.36
CA THR A 80 6.90 15.29 9.43
C THR A 80 6.40 16.59 10.07
N LEU A 81 5.91 16.54 11.32
CA LEU A 81 5.50 17.71 12.07
C LEU A 81 6.70 18.64 12.31
N ARG A 82 6.49 19.95 12.17
CA ARG A 82 7.54 20.97 12.33
C ARG A 82 7.25 21.94 13.48
N ASP A 83 5.99 22.02 13.91
CA ASP A 83 5.51 22.88 14.98
C ASP A 83 4.47 22.12 15.82
N LEU A 84 4.55 22.19 17.15
CA LEU A 84 3.57 21.58 18.07
C LEU A 84 2.35 22.47 18.32
N GLY A 85 2.42 23.74 17.92
CA GLY A 85 1.37 24.73 18.14
C GLY A 85 1.26 25.19 19.61
N PRO A 86 0.34 26.12 19.89
CA PRO A 86 0.20 26.70 21.22
C PRO A 86 -0.51 25.73 22.16
N ASN A 87 0.19 25.25 23.19
CA ASN A 87 -0.30 24.35 24.24
C ASN A 87 -0.49 22.88 23.80
N PRO A 88 0.59 22.17 23.44
CA PRO A 88 0.49 20.76 23.10
C PRO A 88 0.03 19.93 24.30
N ARG A 89 -0.81 18.92 24.04
CA ARG A 89 -1.35 18.05 25.09
C ARG A 89 -0.31 17.03 25.52
N ALA A 90 -0.28 16.74 26.81
CA ALA A 90 0.56 15.66 27.34
C ALA A 90 0.11 14.31 26.80
N LYS A 91 1.07 13.45 26.44
CA LYS A 91 0.80 12.08 25.97
C LYS A 91 0.15 11.25 27.09
N PRO A 92 -1.02 10.62 26.85
CA PRO A 92 -1.62 9.67 27.77
C PRO A 92 -0.71 8.45 28.04
N ASP A 93 -0.81 7.88 29.24
CA ASP A 93 0.10 6.78 29.63
C ASP A 93 -0.09 5.50 28.79
N TRP A 94 -1.30 5.23 28.31
CA TRP A 94 -1.55 4.08 27.42
C TRP A 94 -0.83 4.24 26.06
N GLN A 95 -0.70 5.48 25.55
CA GLN A 95 0.07 5.75 24.33
C GLN A 95 1.57 5.59 24.56
N LYS A 96 2.09 6.08 25.71
CA LYS A 96 3.49 5.81 26.10
C LYS A 96 3.76 4.31 26.23
N GLY A 97 2.77 3.56 26.72
CA GLY A 97 2.85 2.11 26.80
C GLY A 97 2.91 1.42 25.43
N LEU A 98 2.16 1.91 24.44
CA LEU A 98 2.26 1.43 23.05
C LEU A 98 3.59 1.80 22.40
N ASP A 99 4.13 2.99 22.68
CA ASP A 99 5.47 3.36 22.22
C ASP A 99 6.52 2.40 22.78
N GLU A 100 6.43 2.07 24.07
CA GLU A 100 7.33 1.13 24.70
C GLU A 100 7.19 -0.27 24.09
N LEU A 101 5.98 -0.74 23.80
CA LEU A 101 5.75 -2.01 23.11
C LEU A 101 6.42 -2.03 21.73
N MET A 102 6.32 -0.94 20.98
CA MET A 102 6.98 -0.78 19.68
C MET A 102 8.51 -0.79 19.79
N ILE A 103 9.08 -0.12 20.80
CA ILE A 103 10.54 -0.16 21.04
C ILE A 103 10.97 -1.58 21.42
N LEU A 104 10.23 -2.25 22.31
CA LEU A 104 10.51 -3.64 22.70
C LEU A 104 10.42 -4.59 21.50
N ALA A 105 9.47 -4.38 20.60
CA ALA A 105 9.32 -5.18 19.39
C ALA A 105 10.53 -5.11 18.44
N LEU A 106 11.36 -4.07 18.53
CA LEU A 106 12.59 -3.90 17.74
C LEU A 106 13.83 -4.52 18.41
N SER A 107 13.86 -4.56 19.75
CA SER A 107 15.12 -4.82 20.48
C SER A 107 15.08 -5.90 21.54
N ALA A 108 13.89 -6.30 21.99
CA ALA A 108 13.73 -7.08 23.22
C ALA A 108 13.19 -8.49 22.94
N PRO A 109 13.53 -9.48 23.80
CA PRO A 109 12.95 -10.82 23.75
C PRO A 109 11.42 -10.81 23.86
N MET A 110 10.79 -11.86 23.34
CA MET A 110 9.32 -12.00 23.34
C MET A 110 8.69 -11.96 24.75
N ALA A 111 9.41 -12.38 25.79
CA ALA A 111 8.92 -12.34 27.16
C ALA A 111 8.71 -10.91 27.69
N GLU A 112 9.57 -9.97 27.31
CA GLU A 112 9.42 -8.56 27.70
C GLU A 112 8.27 -7.90 26.94
N GLN A 113 8.11 -8.23 25.65
CA GLN A 113 6.95 -7.80 24.85
C GLN A 113 5.63 -8.33 25.45
N ALA A 114 5.61 -9.58 25.92
CA ALA A 114 4.45 -10.18 26.56
C ALA A 114 4.07 -9.45 27.87
N ALA A 115 5.05 -9.16 28.72
CA ALA A 115 4.82 -8.39 29.95
C ALA A 115 4.25 -7.00 29.65
N GLN A 116 4.72 -6.35 28.58
CA GLN A 116 4.21 -5.05 28.16
C GLN A 116 2.78 -5.12 27.60
N LEU A 117 2.46 -6.15 26.81
CA LEU A 117 1.09 -6.41 26.36
C LEU A 117 0.15 -6.63 27.54
N ASP A 118 0.56 -7.43 28.53
CA ASP A 118 -0.23 -7.67 29.74
C ASP A 118 -0.45 -6.40 30.56
N ALA A 119 0.55 -5.51 30.64
CA ALA A 119 0.43 -4.22 31.32
C ALA A 119 -0.55 -3.25 30.63
N LEU A 120 -0.80 -3.42 29.33
CA LEU A 120 -1.71 -2.59 28.54
C LEU A 120 -3.16 -3.09 28.54
N LYS A 121 -3.44 -4.30 29.04
CA LYS A 121 -4.79 -4.85 29.14
C LYS A 121 -5.68 -3.97 30.03
N GLY A 122 -6.94 -3.78 29.62
CA GLY A 122 -7.90 -2.91 30.31
C GLY A 122 -7.65 -1.42 30.14
N THR A 123 -6.65 -1.01 29.34
CA THR A 123 -6.44 0.37 28.91
C THR A 123 -7.03 0.59 27.52
N PRO A 124 -7.24 1.84 27.06
CA PRO A 124 -7.68 2.10 25.68
C PRO A 124 -6.78 1.48 24.61
N ALA A 125 -5.49 1.25 24.92
CA ALA A 125 -4.54 0.62 24.00
C ALA A 125 -5.01 -0.74 23.49
N GLU A 126 -5.74 -1.51 24.30
CA GLU A 126 -6.19 -2.87 23.95
C GLU A 126 -7.07 -2.91 22.69
N HIS A 127 -7.68 -1.78 22.33
CA HIS A 127 -8.55 -1.64 21.16
C HIS A 127 -7.90 -0.88 20.01
N GLU A 128 -6.59 -0.59 20.08
CA GLU A 128 -5.84 0.01 18.98
C GLU A 128 -5.37 -1.07 18.00
N PRO A 129 -5.44 -0.83 16.67
CA PRO A 129 -4.95 -1.79 15.67
C PRO A 129 -3.50 -2.23 15.91
N LEU A 130 -2.65 -1.31 16.37
CA LEU A 130 -1.25 -1.58 16.67
C LEU A 130 -1.07 -2.59 17.84
N TYR A 131 -1.87 -2.45 18.90
CA TYR A 131 -1.85 -3.41 20.01
C TYR A 131 -2.30 -4.80 19.55
N LEU A 132 -3.43 -4.85 18.84
CA LEU A 132 -4.04 -6.09 18.37
C LEU A 132 -3.07 -6.86 17.44
N TRP A 133 -2.39 -6.13 16.54
CA TRP A 133 -1.34 -6.69 15.71
C TRP A 133 -0.19 -7.29 16.54
N HIS A 134 0.32 -6.58 17.54
CA HIS A 134 1.39 -7.11 18.41
C HIS A 134 0.95 -8.33 19.23
N ALA A 135 -0.28 -8.30 19.75
CA ALA A 135 -0.86 -9.42 20.49
C ALA A 135 -0.97 -10.67 19.61
N ALA A 136 -1.46 -10.51 18.37
CA ALA A 136 -1.53 -11.58 17.40
C ALA A 136 -0.13 -12.08 16.98
N ARG A 137 0.81 -11.18 16.68
CA ARG A 137 2.18 -11.54 16.29
C ARG A 137 2.86 -12.40 17.37
N ARG A 138 2.62 -12.07 18.64
CA ARG A 138 3.10 -12.88 19.76
C ARG A 138 2.43 -14.27 19.76
N GLY A 139 1.11 -14.32 19.65
CA GLY A 139 0.36 -15.59 19.60
C GLY A 139 0.87 -16.52 18.50
N TYR A 140 1.07 -15.98 17.29
CA TYR A 140 1.69 -16.68 16.16
C TYR A 140 3.10 -17.18 16.50
N SER A 141 3.98 -16.29 16.96
CA SER A 141 5.39 -16.64 17.26
C SER A 141 5.54 -17.66 18.39
N ALA A 142 4.58 -17.70 19.32
CA ALA A 142 4.58 -18.63 20.44
C ALA A 142 3.96 -20.00 20.10
N GLY A 143 3.31 -20.13 18.94
CA GLY A 143 2.48 -21.29 18.63
C GLY A 143 1.29 -21.44 19.59
N ASP A 144 0.72 -20.31 20.03
CA ASP A 144 -0.48 -20.27 20.87
C ASP A 144 -1.73 -20.71 20.05
N ASP A 145 -2.93 -20.64 20.63
CA ASP A 145 -4.20 -20.97 19.94
C ASP A 145 -4.35 -20.21 18.60
N ALA A 146 -4.19 -20.94 17.49
CA ALA A 146 -4.30 -20.41 16.13
C ALA A 146 -5.64 -19.69 15.90
N ALA A 147 -6.74 -20.19 16.46
CA ALA A 147 -8.04 -19.55 16.33
C ALA A 147 -8.09 -18.20 17.05
N GLN A 148 -7.43 -18.08 18.21
CA GLN A 148 -7.31 -16.80 18.92
C GLN A 148 -6.41 -15.83 18.16
N THR A 149 -5.31 -16.30 17.59
CA THR A 149 -4.38 -15.48 16.80
C THR A 149 -5.06 -14.95 15.52
N VAL A 150 -5.85 -15.77 14.83
CA VAL A 150 -6.68 -15.35 13.69
C VAL A 150 -7.65 -14.26 14.14
N ARG A 151 -8.42 -14.49 15.22
CA ARG A 151 -9.39 -13.50 15.74
C ARG A 151 -8.75 -12.15 16.05
N LEU A 152 -7.59 -12.14 16.70
CA LEU A 152 -6.88 -10.90 17.04
C LEU A 152 -6.41 -10.16 15.78
N THR A 153 -5.89 -10.89 14.78
CA THR A 153 -5.44 -10.27 13.53
C THR A 153 -6.61 -9.73 12.70
N GLU A 154 -7.73 -10.46 12.62
CA GLU A 154 -8.96 -9.99 11.99
C GLU A 154 -9.49 -8.73 12.69
N GLN A 155 -9.50 -8.72 14.03
CA GLN A 155 -9.92 -7.56 14.81
C GLN A 155 -9.02 -6.35 14.55
N ALA A 156 -7.70 -6.55 14.38
CA ALA A 156 -6.79 -5.46 14.02
C ALA A 156 -7.16 -4.84 12.66
N ARG A 157 -7.38 -5.68 11.64
CA ARG A 157 -7.81 -5.26 10.29
C ARG A 157 -9.15 -4.52 10.35
N ASP A 158 -10.14 -5.13 10.98
CA ASP A 158 -11.52 -4.62 10.99
C ASP A 158 -11.61 -3.31 11.77
N THR A 159 -10.85 -3.17 12.86
CA THR A 159 -10.76 -1.91 13.62
C THR A 159 -10.15 -0.81 12.77
N LEU A 160 -9.10 -1.10 12.00
CA LEU A 160 -8.45 -0.12 11.13
C LEU A 160 -9.42 0.37 10.05
N ILE A 161 -10.10 -0.57 9.37
CA ILE A 161 -11.10 -0.26 8.33
C ILE A 161 -12.27 0.53 8.92
N ALA A 162 -12.79 0.15 10.09
CA ALA A 162 -13.91 0.82 10.73
C ALA A 162 -13.56 2.28 11.09
N ARG A 163 -12.36 2.51 11.66
CA ARG A 163 -11.89 3.87 11.99
C ARG A 163 -11.67 4.71 10.73
N ARG A 164 -11.06 4.16 9.68
CA ARG A 164 -10.93 4.81 8.36
C ARG A 164 -12.29 5.24 7.81
N ALA A 165 -13.26 4.33 7.79
CA ALA A 165 -14.61 4.61 7.31
C ALA A 165 -15.33 5.69 8.14
N ALA A 166 -15.14 5.69 9.45
CA ALA A 166 -15.67 6.70 10.37
C ALA A 166 -14.88 8.02 10.37
N LYS A 167 -13.73 8.08 9.68
CA LYS A 167 -12.76 9.18 9.74
C LYS A 167 -12.26 9.43 11.17
N GLU A 168 -12.19 8.37 11.97
CA GLU A 168 -11.67 8.39 13.33
C GLU A 168 -10.16 8.13 13.32
N PRO A 169 -9.36 8.83 14.14
CA PRO A 169 -7.94 8.59 14.23
C PRO A 169 -7.66 7.23 14.90
N HIS A 170 -6.52 6.64 14.55
CA HIS A 170 -5.96 5.48 15.24
C HIS A 170 -4.52 5.75 15.66
N TYR A 171 -4.05 5.05 16.69
CA TYR A 171 -2.69 5.22 17.19
C TYR A 171 -1.73 4.28 16.45
N ALA A 172 -0.85 4.86 15.62
CA ALA A 172 0.15 4.12 14.85
C ALA A 172 1.61 4.54 15.15
N TRP A 173 1.84 5.51 16.05
CA TRP A 173 3.16 6.07 16.42
C TRP A 173 4.19 6.14 15.28
N SER A 174 4.12 7.19 14.46
CA SER A 174 5.04 7.44 13.33
C SER A 174 5.04 6.36 12.23
N ILE A 175 4.15 5.37 12.28
CA ILE A 175 3.87 4.42 11.19
C ILE A 175 2.73 4.99 10.34
N TYR A 176 2.90 4.99 9.02
CA TYR A 176 1.82 5.33 8.11
C TYR A 176 0.73 4.26 8.15
N GLU A 177 -0.53 4.66 8.01
CA GLU A 177 -1.67 3.73 8.08
C GLU A 177 -1.50 2.53 7.12
N GLY A 178 -1.07 2.78 5.88
CA GLY A 178 -0.84 1.73 4.88
C GLY A 178 0.29 0.75 5.27
N ASP A 179 1.32 1.21 5.97
CA ASP A 179 2.38 0.33 6.49
C ASP A 179 1.84 -0.58 7.60
N LEU A 180 1.00 -0.04 8.49
CA LEU A 180 0.36 -0.81 9.56
C LEU A 180 -0.62 -1.83 8.98
N GLU A 181 -1.46 -1.42 8.03
CA GLU A 181 -2.38 -2.32 7.31
C GLU A 181 -1.61 -3.45 6.63
N GLY A 182 -0.52 -3.13 5.93
CA GLY A 182 0.31 -4.14 5.27
C GLY A 182 0.87 -5.17 6.24
N ARG A 183 1.37 -4.75 7.41
CA ARG A 183 1.86 -5.66 8.46
C ARG A 183 0.77 -6.53 9.07
N ILE A 184 -0.44 -5.99 9.22
CA ILE A 184 -1.62 -6.73 9.70
C ILE A 184 -2.00 -7.81 8.68
N LEU A 185 -2.09 -7.46 7.40
CA LEU A 185 -2.48 -8.38 6.34
C LEU A 185 -1.42 -9.45 6.05
N GLU A 186 -0.12 -9.12 6.15
CA GLU A 186 0.96 -10.11 6.09
C GLU A 186 0.77 -11.20 7.15
N LEU A 187 0.63 -10.78 8.41
CA LEU A 187 0.40 -11.70 9.52
C LEU A 187 -0.92 -12.46 9.34
N LEU A 188 -1.98 -11.78 8.87
CA LEU A 188 -3.28 -12.40 8.68
C LEU A 188 -3.22 -13.57 7.68
N SER A 189 -2.46 -13.38 6.59
CA SER A 189 -2.20 -14.44 5.62
C SER A 189 -1.46 -15.62 6.23
N ASP A 190 -0.44 -15.37 7.08
CA ASP A 190 0.30 -16.44 7.78
C ASP A 190 -0.59 -17.23 8.75
N VAL A 191 -1.37 -16.52 9.56
CA VAL A 191 -2.19 -17.17 10.60
C VAL A 191 -3.39 -17.91 10.00
N TYR A 192 -3.93 -17.46 8.86
CA TYR A 192 -4.92 -18.23 8.11
C TYR A 192 -4.32 -19.52 7.56
N LEU A 193 -3.08 -19.47 7.07
CA LEU A 193 -2.40 -20.66 6.58
C LEU A 193 -2.14 -21.67 7.70
N GLU A 194 -1.66 -21.21 8.86
CA GLU A 194 -1.47 -22.06 10.04
C GLU A 194 -2.79 -22.66 10.56
N ALA A 195 -3.90 -21.92 10.40
CA ALA A 195 -5.24 -22.39 10.72
C ALA A 195 -5.89 -23.26 9.61
N ASP A 196 -5.09 -23.79 8.66
CA ASP A 196 -5.52 -24.65 7.55
C ASP A 196 -6.59 -23.99 6.64
N ASN A 197 -6.45 -22.69 6.40
CA ASN A 197 -7.32 -21.90 5.52
C ASN A 197 -6.52 -21.22 4.39
N PRO A 198 -6.00 -22.00 3.43
CA PRO A 198 -5.18 -21.47 2.33
C PRO A 198 -5.96 -20.50 1.44
N ASP A 199 -7.28 -20.66 1.28
CA ASP A 199 -8.12 -19.75 0.49
C ASP A 199 -8.13 -18.34 1.08
N ALA A 200 -8.33 -18.21 2.39
CA ALA A 200 -8.29 -16.91 3.06
C ALA A 200 -6.88 -16.32 3.08
N ALA A 201 -5.86 -17.16 3.26
CA ALA A 201 -4.46 -16.76 3.19
C ALA A 201 -4.10 -16.17 1.81
N LEU A 202 -4.51 -16.86 0.73
CA LEU A 202 -4.27 -16.42 -0.64
C LEU A 202 -5.01 -15.12 -0.96
N LYS A 203 -6.31 -15.02 -0.64
CA LYS A 203 -7.08 -13.78 -0.85
C LYS A 203 -6.45 -12.58 -0.14
N THR A 204 -5.96 -12.81 1.08
CA THR A 204 -5.32 -11.75 1.87
C THR A 204 -4.02 -11.28 1.24
N ILE A 205 -3.13 -12.20 0.83
CA ILE A 205 -1.86 -11.80 0.21
C ILE A 205 -2.06 -11.21 -1.19
N GLU A 206 -3.05 -11.67 -1.95
CA GLU A 206 -3.39 -11.11 -3.26
C GLU A 206 -3.89 -9.67 -3.14
N HIS A 207 -4.78 -9.40 -2.19
CA HIS A 207 -5.20 -8.03 -1.88
C HIS A 207 -4.01 -7.15 -1.51
N LEU A 208 -3.08 -7.66 -0.69
CA LEU A 208 -1.91 -6.91 -0.28
C LEU A 208 -0.91 -6.66 -1.43
N CYS A 209 -0.72 -7.63 -2.33
CA CYS A 209 0.09 -7.46 -3.54
C CYS A 209 -0.50 -6.41 -4.50
N LYS A 210 -1.83 -6.22 -4.46
CA LYS A 210 -2.50 -5.16 -5.23
C LYS A 210 -2.25 -3.79 -4.62
N THR A 211 -2.50 -3.63 -3.33
CA THR A 211 -2.49 -2.31 -2.65
C THR A 211 -1.09 -1.83 -2.28
N ALA A 212 -0.16 -2.73 -2.02
CA ALA A 212 1.23 -2.40 -1.66
C ALA A 212 2.19 -3.50 -2.14
N PRO A 213 2.47 -3.58 -3.45
CA PRO A 213 3.34 -4.62 -4.00
C PRO A 213 4.76 -4.53 -3.43
N ASN A 214 5.32 -5.67 -3.05
CA ASN A 214 6.76 -5.82 -2.83
C ASN A 214 7.21 -7.26 -3.14
N HIS A 215 8.52 -7.45 -3.31
CA HIS A 215 9.11 -8.74 -3.67
C HIS A 215 8.74 -9.88 -2.72
N ALA A 216 8.77 -9.64 -1.40
CA ALA A 216 8.48 -10.65 -0.40
C ALA A 216 7.01 -11.10 -0.42
N ARG A 217 6.08 -10.17 -0.66
CA ARG A 217 4.64 -10.45 -0.77
C ARG A 217 4.33 -11.27 -2.02
N ILE A 218 4.94 -10.92 -3.14
CA ILE A 218 4.80 -11.66 -4.40
C ILE A 218 5.36 -13.08 -4.25
N LEU A 219 6.54 -13.23 -3.62
CA LEU A 219 7.11 -14.54 -3.33
C LEU A 219 6.17 -15.38 -2.46
N LYS A 220 5.65 -14.82 -1.36
CA LYS A 220 4.69 -15.51 -0.48
C LYS A 220 3.41 -15.95 -1.21
N ARG A 221 2.88 -15.11 -2.10
CA ARG A 221 1.77 -15.49 -2.98
C ARG A 221 2.16 -16.68 -3.86
N ALA A 222 3.33 -16.65 -4.49
CA ALA A 222 3.79 -17.72 -5.37
C ALA A 222 4.00 -19.05 -4.61
N GLU A 223 4.52 -19.00 -3.38
CA GLU A 223 4.63 -20.16 -2.49
C GLU A 223 3.26 -20.76 -2.15
N LEU A 224 2.28 -19.93 -1.78
CA LEU A 224 0.90 -20.37 -1.53
C LEU A 224 0.29 -21.04 -2.77
N LEU A 225 0.43 -20.42 -3.94
CA LEU A 225 -0.07 -20.95 -5.20
C LEU A 225 0.54 -22.31 -5.53
N CYS A 226 1.86 -22.46 -5.41
CA CYS A 226 2.54 -23.73 -5.65
C CYS A 226 2.13 -24.83 -4.67
N GLY A 227 2.01 -24.47 -3.38
CA GLY A 227 1.74 -25.41 -2.30
C GLY A 227 0.29 -25.89 -2.23
N PHE A 228 -0.67 -25.00 -2.51
CA PHE A 228 -2.09 -25.23 -2.20
C PHE A 228 -3.04 -25.12 -3.40
N PHE A 229 -2.62 -24.48 -4.51
CA PHE A 229 -3.49 -24.17 -5.65
C PHE A 229 -2.88 -24.68 -6.98
N PRO A 230 -2.82 -26.01 -7.19
CA PRO A 230 -2.16 -26.60 -8.36
C PRO A 230 -2.71 -26.10 -9.71
N GLU A 231 -3.99 -25.74 -9.78
CA GLU A 231 -4.66 -25.17 -10.94
C GLU A 231 -4.22 -23.74 -11.27
N ARG A 232 -3.64 -23.03 -10.30
CA ARG A 232 -3.11 -21.67 -10.45
C ARG A 232 -1.58 -21.61 -10.44
N ARG A 233 -0.90 -22.76 -10.45
CA ARG A 233 0.57 -22.86 -10.35
C ARG A 233 1.32 -22.10 -11.44
N GLU A 234 0.77 -22.01 -12.65
CA GLU A 234 1.39 -21.21 -13.71
C GLU A 234 1.55 -19.73 -13.34
N GLU A 235 0.70 -19.19 -12.47
CA GLU A 235 0.85 -17.82 -11.97
C GLU A 235 2.09 -17.68 -11.06
N ALA A 236 2.39 -18.68 -10.22
CA ALA A 236 3.62 -18.69 -9.44
C ALA A 236 4.86 -18.84 -10.33
N PHE A 237 4.75 -19.58 -11.43
CA PHE A 237 5.81 -19.68 -12.42
C PHE A 237 6.02 -18.37 -13.19
N ASP A 238 4.95 -17.63 -13.49
CA ASP A 238 5.05 -16.27 -14.05
C ASP A 238 5.85 -15.36 -13.10
N ASP A 239 5.50 -15.35 -11.81
CA ASP A 239 6.19 -14.55 -10.79
C ASP A 239 7.68 -14.93 -10.71
N ALA A 240 7.99 -16.23 -10.64
CA ALA A 240 9.37 -16.72 -10.61
C ALA A 240 10.15 -16.35 -11.87
N TYR A 241 9.55 -16.49 -13.05
CA TYR A 241 10.19 -16.14 -14.32
C TYR A 241 10.53 -14.65 -14.37
N GLN A 242 9.63 -13.79 -13.89
CA GLN A 242 9.80 -12.34 -13.89
C GLN A 242 10.78 -11.84 -12.81
N TRP A 243 10.70 -12.39 -11.61
CA TRP A 243 11.33 -11.81 -10.42
C TRP A 243 12.52 -12.61 -9.86
N SER A 244 12.82 -13.81 -10.40
CA SER A 244 13.92 -14.67 -9.94
C SER A 244 15.29 -13.99 -9.89
N ARG A 245 15.54 -12.96 -10.70
CA ARG A 245 16.79 -12.17 -10.66
C ARG A 245 17.06 -11.49 -9.31
N PHE A 246 16.02 -11.33 -8.49
CA PHE A 246 16.10 -10.76 -7.13
C PHE A 246 16.22 -11.83 -6.04
N GLY A 247 16.29 -13.12 -6.40
CA GLY A 247 16.45 -14.26 -5.49
C GLY A 247 15.16 -14.66 -4.75
N GLY A 248 15.19 -15.84 -4.10
CA GLY A 248 14.10 -16.35 -3.26
C GLY A 248 13.09 -17.27 -3.96
N TYR A 249 13.18 -17.40 -5.29
CA TYR A 249 12.28 -18.24 -6.09
C TYR A 249 12.81 -19.65 -6.36
N GLU A 250 13.91 -20.04 -5.72
CA GLU A 250 14.62 -21.30 -6.00
C GLU A 250 13.70 -22.52 -5.83
N ASP A 251 12.87 -22.53 -4.79
CA ASP A 251 11.92 -23.62 -4.52
C ASP A 251 10.79 -23.67 -5.56
N ILE A 252 10.34 -22.52 -6.05
CA ILE A 252 9.33 -22.44 -7.11
C ILE A 252 9.92 -22.89 -8.44
N MET A 253 11.16 -22.51 -8.73
CA MET A 253 11.88 -22.93 -9.94
C MET A 253 12.24 -24.41 -9.93
N ALA A 254 12.40 -25.02 -8.75
CA ALA A 254 12.61 -26.45 -8.58
C ALA A 254 11.32 -27.28 -8.72
N PHE A 255 10.16 -26.62 -8.76
CA PHE A 255 8.87 -27.31 -8.81
C PHE A 255 8.69 -28.05 -10.15
N PRO A 256 8.16 -29.30 -10.15
CA PRO A 256 7.89 -30.02 -11.39
C PRO A 256 7.03 -29.23 -12.37
N GLY A 257 7.54 -29.06 -13.59
CA GLY A 257 6.88 -28.32 -14.66
C GLY A 257 7.46 -26.93 -14.94
N TYR A 258 8.24 -26.36 -14.01
CA TYR A 258 8.83 -25.03 -14.23
C TYR A 258 9.78 -24.98 -15.44
N GLU A 259 10.66 -25.97 -15.60
CA GLU A 259 11.58 -26.02 -16.76
C GLU A 259 10.83 -26.04 -18.10
N ALA A 260 9.77 -26.85 -18.18
CA ALA A 260 8.94 -26.94 -19.38
C ALA A 260 8.20 -25.62 -19.64
N TYR A 261 7.65 -25.01 -18.59
CA TYR A 261 7.03 -23.69 -18.64
C TYR A 261 8.02 -22.62 -19.14
N ALA A 262 9.23 -22.57 -18.58
CA ALA A 262 10.25 -21.60 -18.95
C ALA A 262 10.72 -21.80 -20.41
N ALA A 263 10.87 -23.04 -20.85
CA ALA A 263 11.17 -23.36 -22.25
C ALA A 263 10.05 -22.89 -23.20
N GLN A 264 8.79 -23.08 -22.81
CA GLN A 264 7.63 -22.62 -23.57
C GLN A 264 7.59 -21.09 -23.68
N ARG A 265 7.86 -20.37 -22.57
CA ARG A 265 7.96 -18.90 -22.54
C ARG A 265 9.05 -18.39 -23.49
N LYS A 266 10.25 -18.99 -23.43
CA LYS A 266 11.38 -18.64 -24.32
C LYS A 266 11.10 -18.92 -25.79
N ALA A 267 10.38 -20.00 -26.09
CA ALA A 267 10.00 -20.34 -27.46
C ALA A 267 8.91 -19.41 -28.04
N GLY A 268 8.32 -18.51 -27.24
CA GLY A 268 7.30 -17.56 -27.70
C GLY A 268 6.02 -18.21 -28.20
N THR A 269 5.71 -19.43 -27.75
CA THR A 269 4.68 -20.28 -28.37
C THR A 269 3.23 -19.89 -28.07
N SER A 270 2.97 -18.93 -27.17
CA SER A 270 1.63 -18.34 -27.08
C SER A 270 1.45 -17.30 -28.19
N ALA A 271 0.72 -17.66 -29.25
CA ALA A 271 0.50 -16.79 -30.42
C ALA A 271 -0.03 -15.39 -30.08
N LYS A 272 -0.74 -15.24 -28.94
CA LYS A 272 -1.33 -13.96 -28.52
C LYS A 272 -0.45 -13.10 -27.61
N GLY A 273 0.47 -13.71 -26.86
CA GLY A 273 1.28 -12.98 -25.88
C GLY A 273 0.50 -12.39 -24.70
N TRP A 274 -0.79 -12.68 -24.53
CA TRP A 274 -1.58 -12.27 -23.37
C TRP A 274 -2.66 -13.30 -23.00
N ARG A 275 -3.14 -13.25 -21.75
CA ARG A 275 -4.30 -14.00 -21.27
C ARG A 275 -5.00 -13.25 -20.14
N TRP A 276 -6.26 -13.57 -19.90
CA TRP A 276 -6.99 -13.03 -18.75
C TRP A 276 -6.79 -13.89 -17.50
N LYS A 277 -6.66 -13.27 -16.33
CA LYS A 277 -6.97 -13.92 -15.06
C LYS A 277 -8.50 -14.13 -14.94
N PRO A 278 -8.96 -15.08 -14.12
CA PRO A 278 -10.36 -15.12 -13.71
C PRO A 278 -10.79 -13.75 -13.18
N GLY A 279 -11.95 -13.26 -13.63
CA GLY A 279 -12.51 -12.00 -13.13
C GLY A 279 -13.51 -12.24 -12.00
N THR A 280 -13.84 -11.18 -11.28
CA THR A 280 -14.92 -11.11 -10.31
C THR A 280 -16.03 -10.21 -10.87
N PRO A 281 -17.01 -10.77 -11.62
CA PRO A 281 -18.06 -9.98 -12.26
C PRO A 281 -18.87 -9.19 -11.23
N ALA A 282 -19.10 -7.91 -11.52
CA ALA A 282 -19.87 -7.03 -10.67
C ALA A 282 -21.38 -7.30 -10.80
N SER A 283 -22.14 -7.00 -9.75
CA SER A 283 -23.60 -6.94 -9.86
C SER A 283 -24.06 -5.59 -10.42
N GLU A 284 -25.27 -5.54 -10.97
CA GLU A 284 -25.90 -4.27 -11.38
C GLU A 284 -25.99 -3.26 -10.22
N ALA A 285 -26.13 -3.75 -8.98
CA ALA A 285 -26.16 -2.90 -7.79
C ALA A 285 -24.79 -2.27 -7.51
N ASP A 286 -23.71 -3.01 -7.69
CA ASP A 286 -22.35 -2.50 -7.50
C ASP A 286 -22.00 -1.44 -8.55
N VAL A 287 -22.34 -1.71 -9.82
CA VAL A 287 -22.17 -0.75 -10.92
C VAL A 287 -23.01 0.51 -10.66
N SER A 288 -24.27 0.37 -10.24
CA SER A 288 -25.13 1.51 -9.92
C SER A 288 -24.60 2.34 -8.75
N LYS A 289 -24.01 1.70 -7.74
CA LYS A 289 -23.38 2.38 -6.60
C LYS A 289 -22.13 3.15 -7.04
N ALA A 290 -21.32 2.59 -7.93
CA ALA A 290 -20.17 3.27 -8.51
C ALA A 290 -20.59 4.52 -9.29
N GLU A 291 -21.63 4.42 -10.13
CA GLU A 291 -22.19 5.55 -10.87
C GLU A 291 -22.73 6.65 -9.96
N GLN A 292 -23.36 6.28 -8.84
CA GLN A 292 -23.79 7.25 -7.82
C GLN A 292 -22.60 7.95 -7.17
N ALA A 293 -21.53 7.21 -6.86
CA ALA A 293 -20.32 7.78 -6.26
C ALA A 293 -19.59 8.73 -7.23
N LEU A 294 -19.56 8.39 -8.53
CA LEU A 294 -19.00 9.24 -9.58
C LEU A 294 -19.92 10.40 -9.99
N GLY A 295 -21.21 10.33 -9.64
CA GLY A 295 -22.22 11.31 -10.05
C GLY A 295 -22.64 11.22 -11.51
N VAL A 296 -22.31 10.12 -12.21
CA VAL A 296 -22.53 9.96 -13.65
C VAL A 296 -22.67 8.49 -14.04
N ARG A 297 -23.42 8.23 -15.11
CA ARG A 297 -23.58 6.88 -15.68
C ARG A 297 -22.32 6.48 -16.45
N LEU A 298 -21.87 5.24 -16.28
CA LEU A 298 -20.76 4.67 -17.04
C LEU A 298 -21.21 4.30 -18.47
N PRO A 299 -20.34 4.46 -19.48
CA PRO A 299 -20.57 4.01 -20.85
C PRO A 299 -20.97 2.54 -20.94
N ASP A 300 -21.86 2.20 -21.88
CA ASP A 300 -22.49 0.87 -21.95
C ASP A 300 -21.51 -0.28 -22.21
N ASP A 301 -20.44 -0.03 -22.97
CA ASP A 301 -19.38 -1.00 -23.24
C ASP A 301 -18.58 -1.31 -21.96
N TYR A 302 -18.20 -0.29 -21.20
CA TYR A 302 -17.52 -0.47 -19.91
C TYR A 302 -18.45 -1.09 -18.85
N ARG A 303 -19.73 -0.71 -18.80
CA ARG A 303 -20.73 -1.39 -17.94
C ARG A 303 -20.79 -2.89 -18.25
N LYS A 304 -20.86 -3.25 -19.53
CA LYS A 304 -20.86 -4.66 -19.96
C LYS A 304 -19.58 -5.37 -19.54
N PHE A 305 -18.42 -4.72 -19.64
CA PHE A 305 -17.16 -5.27 -19.14
C PHE A 305 -17.22 -5.55 -17.63
N LEU A 306 -17.68 -4.59 -16.82
CA LEU A 306 -17.81 -4.76 -15.37
C LEU A 306 -18.76 -5.90 -15.00
N LEU A 307 -19.90 -6.03 -15.69
CA LEU A 307 -20.89 -7.09 -15.45
C LEU A 307 -20.41 -8.48 -15.92
N THR A 308 -19.45 -8.54 -16.85
CA THR A 308 -18.97 -9.80 -17.42
C THR A 308 -17.68 -10.28 -16.76
N ARG A 309 -16.78 -9.34 -16.42
CA ARG A 309 -15.45 -9.61 -15.88
C ARG A 309 -15.23 -8.93 -14.53
N GLY A 310 -15.76 -7.72 -14.35
CA GLY A 310 -15.56 -6.91 -13.15
C GLY A 310 -14.08 -6.68 -12.88
N GLU A 311 -13.69 -6.81 -11.61
CA GLU A 311 -12.29 -6.76 -11.22
C GLU A 311 -11.53 -7.93 -11.85
N THR A 312 -10.49 -7.65 -12.63
CA THR A 312 -9.71 -8.69 -13.32
C THR A 312 -8.36 -8.15 -13.77
N GLU A 313 -7.53 -9.02 -14.33
CA GLU A 313 -6.21 -8.65 -14.83
C GLU A 313 -5.96 -9.26 -16.21
N LEU A 314 -5.38 -8.46 -17.11
CA LEU A 314 -4.83 -8.93 -18.38
C LEU A 314 -3.33 -9.18 -18.18
N LEU A 315 -2.92 -10.44 -18.24
CA LEU A 315 -1.53 -10.84 -18.15
C LEU A 315 -0.87 -10.69 -19.52
N VAL A 316 0.15 -9.86 -19.61
CA VAL A 316 0.98 -9.66 -20.80
C VAL A 316 2.27 -10.45 -20.64
N ARG A 317 2.56 -11.30 -21.61
CA ARG A 317 3.59 -12.34 -21.56
C ARG A 317 4.44 -12.28 -22.82
N LEU A 318 5.54 -11.54 -22.77
CA LEU A 318 6.58 -11.54 -23.81
C LEU A 318 7.69 -12.55 -23.47
N PRO A 319 8.57 -12.96 -24.40
CA PRO A 319 9.60 -13.96 -24.11
C PRO A 319 10.55 -13.59 -22.97
N GLU A 320 10.90 -12.30 -22.86
CA GLU A 320 11.91 -11.81 -21.90
C GLU A 320 11.31 -10.98 -20.74
N SER A 321 10.03 -10.62 -20.86
CA SER A 321 9.36 -9.71 -19.92
C SER A 321 7.88 -10.06 -19.77
N SER A 322 7.31 -9.67 -18.64
CA SER A 322 5.88 -9.81 -18.35
C SER A 322 5.39 -8.52 -17.71
N SER A 323 4.11 -8.21 -17.92
CA SER A 323 3.40 -7.12 -17.25
C SER A 323 1.95 -7.53 -17.03
N GLU A 324 1.20 -6.75 -16.26
CA GLU A 324 -0.21 -7.02 -15.96
C GLU A 324 -0.99 -5.72 -16.10
N LEU A 325 -2.13 -5.71 -16.81
CA LEU A 325 -3.10 -4.62 -16.77
C LEU A 325 -4.17 -4.94 -15.73
N ARG A 326 -4.23 -4.19 -14.64
CA ARG A 326 -5.22 -4.38 -13.56
C ARG A 326 -6.45 -3.54 -13.85
N PHE A 327 -7.63 -4.16 -13.85
CA PHE A 327 -8.91 -3.47 -14.00
C PHE A 327 -9.57 -3.33 -12.63
N TYR A 328 -9.95 -2.11 -12.28
CA TYR A 328 -10.51 -1.79 -10.98
C TYR A 328 -11.91 -2.37 -10.77
N ALA A 329 -12.22 -2.71 -9.52
CA ALA A 329 -13.57 -3.02 -9.11
C ALA A 329 -14.46 -1.74 -9.15
N PRO A 330 -15.79 -1.87 -9.32
CA PRO A 330 -16.67 -0.70 -9.40
C PRO A 330 -16.57 0.24 -8.19
N ASP A 331 -16.40 -0.30 -6.98
CA ASP A 331 -16.31 0.47 -5.74
C ASP A 331 -14.97 1.19 -5.55
N GLU A 332 -13.96 0.90 -6.37
CA GLU A 332 -12.66 1.57 -6.36
C GLU A 332 -12.62 2.80 -7.28
N LEU A 333 -13.48 2.88 -8.29
CA LEU A 333 -13.40 3.90 -9.36
C LEU A 333 -13.39 5.35 -8.84
N ALA A 334 -14.22 5.66 -7.86
CA ALA A 334 -14.28 7.01 -7.29
C ALA A 334 -13.03 7.35 -6.48
N THR A 335 -12.45 6.36 -5.78
CA THR A 335 -11.19 6.51 -5.05
C THR A 335 -10.04 6.71 -6.03
N GLN A 336 -9.97 5.93 -7.11
CA GLN A 336 -8.90 6.05 -8.10
C GLN A 336 -8.98 7.36 -8.89
N LEU A 337 -10.19 7.83 -9.22
CA LEU A 337 -10.38 9.17 -9.75
C LEU A 337 -9.76 10.22 -8.82
N ARG A 338 -10.07 10.15 -7.52
CA ARG A 338 -9.49 11.07 -6.54
C ARG A 338 -7.97 10.98 -6.48
N ASN A 339 -7.40 9.77 -6.46
CA ASN A 339 -5.95 9.57 -6.43
C ASN A 339 -5.26 10.23 -7.63
N VAL A 340 -5.82 10.11 -8.83
CA VAL A 340 -5.27 10.76 -10.02
C VAL A 340 -5.40 12.29 -9.96
N LEU A 341 -6.52 12.81 -9.45
CA LEU A 341 -6.68 14.25 -9.25
C LEU A 341 -5.67 14.81 -8.23
N ASP A 342 -5.51 14.13 -7.09
CA ASP A 342 -4.57 14.50 -6.02
C ASP A 342 -3.11 14.37 -6.50
N PHE A 343 -2.82 13.49 -7.47
CA PHE A 343 -1.51 13.38 -8.10
C PHE A 343 -1.25 14.52 -9.09
N ILE A 344 -2.23 14.85 -9.93
CA ILE A 344 -2.09 15.90 -10.95
C ILE A 344 -2.01 17.30 -10.32
N ALA A 345 -2.65 17.50 -9.16
CA ALA A 345 -2.69 18.78 -8.46
C ALA A 345 -2.60 18.63 -6.95
N HIS A 346 -1.65 19.34 -6.33
CA HIS A 346 -1.39 19.33 -4.89
C HIS A 346 -2.22 20.38 -4.12
N SER A 347 -3.00 21.19 -4.84
CA SER A 347 -3.86 22.23 -4.27
C SER A 347 -5.12 22.43 -5.10
N GLU A 348 -6.15 23.06 -4.52
CA GLU A 348 -7.39 23.37 -5.24
C GLU A 348 -7.15 24.34 -6.42
N ASP A 349 -6.28 25.33 -6.26
CA ASP A 349 -5.94 26.30 -7.32
C ASP A 349 -5.27 25.59 -8.52
N GLU A 350 -4.31 24.71 -8.25
CA GLU A 350 -3.62 23.92 -9.28
C GLU A 350 -4.58 22.95 -9.98
N LEU A 351 -5.56 22.41 -9.24
CA LEU A 351 -6.60 21.56 -9.81
C LEU A 351 -7.53 22.33 -10.76
N GLU A 352 -7.87 23.57 -10.45
CA GLU A 352 -8.66 24.42 -11.35
C GLU A 352 -7.89 24.76 -12.64
N GLU A 353 -6.60 25.06 -12.52
CA GLU A 353 -5.71 25.28 -13.66
C GLU A 353 -5.63 24.05 -14.56
N ALA A 354 -5.37 22.88 -13.98
CA ALA A 354 -5.34 21.62 -14.71
C ALA A 354 -6.69 21.33 -15.39
N CYS A 355 -7.82 21.55 -14.70
CA CYS A 355 -9.14 21.40 -15.30
C CYS A 355 -9.35 22.31 -16.52
N ALA A 356 -8.91 23.58 -16.44
CA ALA A 356 -9.00 24.52 -17.55
C ALA A 356 -8.11 24.11 -18.72
N TYR A 357 -6.91 23.63 -18.44
CA TYR A 357 -5.98 23.10 -19.44
C TYR A 357 -6.58 21.91 -20.19
N PHE A 358 -7.04 20.87 -19.49
CA PHE A 358 -7.63 19.67 -20.11
C PHE A 358 -8.86 19.99 -20.96
N ARG A 359 -9.70 20.92 -20.49
CA ARG A 359 -10.87 21.40 -21.24
C ARG A 359 -10.45 22.08 -22.54
N LYS A 360 -9.40 22.89 -22.51
CA LYS A 360 -8.92 23.65 -23.67
C LYS A 360 -8.18 22.77 -24.68
N GLU A 361 -7.26 21.93 -24.21
CA GLU A 361 -6.37 21.14 -25.06
C GLU A 361 -7.07 19.90 -25.61
N TYR A 362 -7.77 19.18 -24.73
CA TYR A 362 -8.35 17.88 -25.05
C TYR A 362 -9.87 17.91 -25.13
N GLY A 363 -10.54 19.00 -24.79
CA GLY A 363 -12.00 19.08 -24.83
C GLY A 363 -12.70 18.15 -23.83
N VAL A 364 -11.99 17.65 -22.82
CA VAL A 364 -12.51 16.73 -21.78
C VAL A 364 -12.45 17.38 -20.40
N SER A 365 -13.27 16.89 -19.48
CA SER A 365 -13.22 17.31 -18.09
C SER A 365 -12.30 16.39 -17.29
N LEU A 366 -11.25 16.95 -16.69
CA LEU A 366 -10.32 16.20 -15.84
C LEU A 366 -11.04 15.49 -14.67
N LYS A 367 -12.02 16.16 -14.06
CA LYS A 367 -12.86 15.60 -12.97
C LYS A 367 -13.75 14.42 -13.42
N HIS A 368 -13.83 14.16 -14.73
CA HIS A 368 -14.59 13.05 -15.32
C HIS A 368 -13.70 12.10 -16.13
N LEU A 369 -12.38 12.12 -15.93
CA LEU A 369 -11.46 11.12 -16.46
C LEU A 369 -11.24 10.04 -15.41
N VAL A 370 -12.08 8.99 -15.46
CA VAL A 370 -12.06 7.90 -14.48
C VAL A 370 -10.98 6.89 -14.86
N PRO A 371 -9.99 6.61 -14.00
CA PRO A 371 -9.06 5.51 -14.22
C PRO A 371 -9.81 4.18 -14.15
N VAL A 372 -9.74 3.37 -15.21
CA VAL A 372 -10.43 2.08 -15.30
C VAL A 372 -9.48 0.90 -15.30
N ALA A 373 -8.21 1.13 -15.64
CA ALA A 373 -7.15 0.14 -15.51
C ALA A 373 -5.77 0.79 -15.35
N GLU A 374 -4.82 0.07 -14.78
CA GLU A 374 -3.41 0.48 -14.63
C GLU A 374 -2.46 -0.70 -14.92
N PRO A 375 -1.32 -0.48 -15.61
CA PRO A 375 -0.25 -1.47 -15.61
C PRO A 375 0.33 -1.60 -14.19
N SER A 376 0.48 -2.84 -13.74
CA SER A 376 1.01 -3.18 -12.42
C SER A 376 2.40 -2.55 -12.20
N GLN A 377 2.57 -1.87 -11.06
CA GLN A 377 3.82 -1.21 -10.65
C GLN A 377 4.28 -0.05 -11.54
N LEU A 378 3.43 0.47 -12.41
CA LEU A 378 3.71 1.66 -13.21
C LEU A 378 2.73 2.77 -12.85
N SER A 379 3.21 4.00 -12.81
CA SER A 379 2.38 5.19 -12.58
C SER A 379 1.68 5.61 -13.88
N ARG A 380 0.87 4.71 -14.44
CA ARG A 380 0.18 4.87 -15.73
C ARG A 380 -1.24 4.34 -15.64
N CYS A 381 -2.16 4.96 -16.37
CA CYS A 381 -3.57 4.59 -16.34
C CYS A 381 -4.20 4.59 -17.73
N LEU A 382 -5.15 3.67 -17.94
CA LEU A 382 -6.19 3.79 -18.95
C LEU A 382 -7.33 4.61 -18.33
N LEU A 383 -7.54 5.82 -18.85
CA LEU A 383 -8.59 6.73 -18.40
C LEU A 383 -9.82 6.60 -19.31
N LEU A 384 -11.02 6.62 -18.72
CA LEU A 384 -12.32 6.65 -19.39
C LEU A 384 -13.00 7.99 -19.10
N HIS A 385 -13.33 8.74 -20.16
CA HIS A 385 -14.04 10.00 -20.03
C HIS A 385 -15.55 9.78 -19.92
N VAL A 386 -16.14 10.20 -18.80
CA VAL A 386 -17.54 9.91 -18.47
C VAL A 386 -18.44 11.14 -18.43
N GLU A 387 -17.94 12.35 -18.72
CA GLU A 387 -18.80 13.54 -18.81
C GLU A 387 -19.77 13.40 -20.00
N PRO A 388 -21.09 13.59 -19.82
CA PRO A 388 -22.05 13.55 -20.93
C PRO A 388 -21.70 14.59 -22.00
N GLY A 389 -21.54 14.15 -23.25
CA GLY A 389 -21.19 15.03 -24.36
C GLY A 389 -20.58 14.28 -25.54
N GLU A 390 -19.95 15.03 -26.45
CA GLU A 390 -19.34 14.49 -27.68
C GLU A 390 -18.22 13.48 -27.40
N ARG A 391 -17.50 13.65 -26.29
CA ARG A 391 -16.38 12.79 -25.89
C ARG A 391 -16.75 11.76 -24.82
N TYR A 392 -18.04 11.56 -24.55
CA TYR A 392 -18.50 10.56 -23.60
C TYR A 392 -18.09 9.15 -24.08
N GLY A 393 -17.44 8.38 -23.21
CA GLY A 393 -16.95 7.04 -23.50
C GLY A 393 -15.56 6.97 -24.14
N GLN A 394 -14.92 8.11 -24.45
CA GLN A 394 -13.56 8.08 -24.99
C GLN A 394 -12.56 7.59 -23.95
N CYS A 395 -11.56 6.83 -24.41
CA CYS A 395 -10.45 6.35 -23.60
C CYS A 395 -9.14 7.05 -23.97
N PHE A 396 -8.25 7.19 -22.99
CA PHE A 396 -6.93 7.77 -23.14
C PHE A 396 -5.91 6.99 -22.33
N GLN A 397 -4.67 6.92 -22.80
CA GLN A 397 -3.54 6.52 -21.99
C GLN A 397 -2.96 7.75 -21.29
N TRP A 398 -2.57 7.59 -20.04
CA TRP A 398 -1.99 8.65 -19.21
C TRP A 398 -0.75 8.12 -18.49
N ASP A 399 0.28 8.97 -18.42
CA ASP A 399 1.56 8.69 -17.77
C ASP A 399 1.90 9.81 -16.79
N HIS A 400 2.38 9.44 -15.60
CA HIS A 400 2.83 10.38 -14.59
C HIS A 400 3.96 11.31 -15.05
N ASP A 401 4.83 10.89 -15.97
CA ASP A 401 5.93 11.72 -16.51
C ASP A 401 5.39 12.90 -17.31
N GLY A 402 4.22 12.71 -17.94
CA GLY A 402 3.44 13.73 -18.63
C GLY A 402 2.10 13.93 -17.94
N ALA A 403 2.09 14.32 -16.66
CA ALA A 403 0.87 14.36 -15.84
C ALA A 403 -0.30 15.18 -16.45
N TRP A 404 -0.01 16.13 -17.34
CA TRP A 404 -1.01 16.95 -18.03
C TRP A 404 -1.25 16.51 -19.48
N GLU A 405 -0.70 15.38 -19.90
CA GLU A 405 -0.79 14.88 -21.27
C GLU A 405 -1.75 13.70 -21.36
N LEU A 406 -2.56 13.68 -22.43
CA LEU A 406 -3.41 12.54 -22.79
C LEU A 406 -2.95 11.96 -24.12
N GLU A 407 -2.67 10.66 -24.10
CA GLU A 407 -2.16 9.93 -25.24
C GLU A 407 -3.20 8.95 -25.80
N GLN A 408 -3.00 8.56 -27.06
CA GLN A 408 -3.74 7.48 -27.73
C GLN A 408 -5.27 7.58 -27.56
N PRO A 409 -5.93 8.67 -28.00
CA PRO A 409 -7.38 8.80 -27.88
C PRO A 409 -8.10 7.69 -28.63
N GLN A 410 -8.99 6.98 -27.94
CA GLN A 410 -9.81 5.91 -28.49
C GLN A 410 -11.30 6.24 -28.31
N PRO A 411 -12.17 5.88 -29.27
CA PRO A 411 -13.58 6.28 -29.27
C PRO A 411 -14.46 5.54 -28.26
N GLY A 412 -13.94 4.49 -27.59
CA GLY A 412 -14.69 3.62 -26.69
C GLY A 412 -13.77 2.68 -25.92
N PHE A 413 -14.26 2.12 -24.82
CA PHE A 413 -13.51 1.17 -24.00
C PHE A 413 -13.22 -0.13 -24.75
N ASP A 414 -14.21 -0.70 -25.45
CA ASP A 414 -14.00 -1.92 -26.23
C ASP A 414 -12.94 -1.70 -27.33
N VAL A 415 -12.90 -0.50 -27.94
CA VAL A 415 -11.91 -0.16 -28.97
C VAL A 415 -10.52 0.00 -28.36
N ALA A 416 -10.41 0.65 -27.20
CA ALA A 416 -9.15 0.79 -26.49
C ALA A 416 -8.59 -0.56 -26.04
N LEU A 417 -9.44 -1.43 -25.51
CA LEU A 417 -9.04 -2.77 -25.09
C LEU A 417 -8.55 -3.61 -26.28
N ASN A 418 -9.25 -3.56 -27.41
CA ASN A 418 -8.82 -4.25 -28.63
C ASN A 418 -7.50 -3.69 -29.16
N ALA A 419 -7.31 -2.36 -29.16
CA ALA A 419 -6.06 -1.74 -29.58
C ALA A 419 -4.87 -2.20 -28.72
N LEU A 420 -5.05 -2.29 -27.40
CA LEU A 420 -4.05 -2.83 -26.48
C LEU A 420 -3.73 -4.31 -26.78
N THR A 421 -4.75 -5.16 -26.89
CA THR A 421 -4.53 -6.59 -27.13
C THR A 421 -3.93 -6.87 -28.50
N ASP A 422 -4.40 -6.19 -29.55
CA ASP A 422 -3.88 -6.34 -30.91
C ASP A 422 -2.44 -5.83 -31.00
N GLY A 423 -2.13 -4.73 -30.30
CA GLY A 423 -0.77 -4.20 -30.20
C GLY A 423 0.20 -5.18 -29.53
N ILE A 424 -0.23 -5.88 -28.48
CA ILE A 424 0.57 -6.95 -27.85
C ILE A 424 0.82 -8.10 -28.84
N GLU A 425 -0.21 -8.51 -29.59
CA GLU A 425 -0.09 -9.59 -30.59
C GLU A 425 0.88 -9.19 -31.71
N GLN A 426 0.82 -7.94 -32.16
CA GLN A 426 1.62 -7.40 -33.27
C GLN A 426 3.00 -6.89 -32.85
N ARG A 427 3.29 -6.86 -31.54
CA ARG A 427 4.51 -6.24 -30.98
C ARG A 427 4.64 -4.77 -31.36
N ASP A 428 3.52 -4.06 -31.32
CA ASP A 428 3.48 -2.62 -31.54
C ASP A 428 4.23 -1.91 -30.40
N ALA A 429 5.29 -1.16 -30.74
CA ALA A 429 6.15 -0.53 -29.76
C ALA A 429 5.41 0.50 -28.90
N THR A 430 4.39 1.17 -29.45
CA THR A 430 3.61 2.18 -28.73
C THR A 430 2.71 1.52 -27.68
N GLN A 431 1.99 0.44 -28.04
CA GLN A 431 1.17 -0.29 -27.07
C GLN A 431 2.03 -1.02 -26.03
N LEU A 432 3.18 -1.57 -26.41
CA LEU A 432 4.10 -2.20 -25.47
C LEU A 432 4.76 -1.18 -24.52
N ALA A 433 5.04 0.04 -25.01
CA ALA A 433 5.59 1.10 -24.18
C ALA A 433 4.67 1.42 -23.01
N PHE A 434 3.34 1.40 -23.15
CA PHE A 434 2.39 1.58 -22.06
C PHE A 434 2.64 0.62 -20.89
N PHE A 435 3.07 -0.61 -21.17
CA PHE A 435 3.40 -1.65 -20.19
C PHE A 435 4.85 -1.63 -19.70
N ASP A 436 5.66 -0.65 -20.13
CA ASP A 436 7.12 -0.63 -19.97
C ASP A 436 7.78 -1.92 -20.53
N LEU A 437 7.29 -2.36 -21.68
CA LEU A 437 7.80 -3.53 -22.39
C LEU A 437 8.47 -3.12 -23.69
N SER A 438 9.57 -3.81 -24.02
CA SER A 438 10.35 -3.63 -25.25
C SER A 438 10.36 -4.88 -26.12
#